data_AF-A0A0B6YHQ9-F1
#
_entry.id   AF-A0A0B6YHQ9-F1
#
_cell.length_a   1.000
_cell.length_b   1.000
_cell.length_c   1.000
_cell.angle_alpha   90.00
_cell.angle_beta   90.00
_cell.angle_gamma   90.00
#
_symmetry.space_group_name_H-M   'P 1'
#
loop_
_entity.id
_entity.type
_entity.pdbx_description
1 polymer ?
#
loop_
_entity_poly.entity_id
_entity_poly.type
_entity_poly.pdbx_seq_one_letter_code
_entity_poly.pdbx_strand_id
1 'polypeptide(L)'
;EKERKALQKKTANCWVAGWGTTLEATLEDQVLREVSGEVINSEECSQMWGEQLEGDMLCFGDGTYGPCAGDSGGPLSCKRDGRFYLTGVVSWGTEDCNTS
;
A
#
# COMPACT_ATOMS: atom_id res chain seq x y z
N GLU A 1 -13.26 27.62 9.87
CA GLU A 1 -13.44 26.30 10.54
C GLU A 1 -13.98 25.20 9.64
N LYS A 2 -15.07 25.41 8.88
CA LYS A 2 -15.61 24.40 7.94
C LYS A 2 -14.65 23.96 6.83
N GLU A 3 -13.70 24.81 6.43
CA GLU A 3 -12.67 24.48 5.42
C GLU A 3 -11.52 23.61 5.97
N ARG A 4 -11.27 23.61 7.29
CA ARG A 4 -10.23 22.77 7.92
C ARG A 4 -10.64 21.30 8.04
N LYS A 5 -11.93 21.00 7.91
CA LYS A 5 -12.49 19.62 7.89
C LYS A 5 -12.59 19.02 6.48
N ALA A 6 -12.26 19.80 5.43
CA ALA A 6 -12.18 19.30 4.05
C ALA A 6 -10.77 18.84 3.65
N LEU A 7 -9.78 18.93 4.56
CA LEU A 7 -8.35 18.75 4.29
C LEU A 7 -7.75 17.45 4.84
N GLN A 8 -8.56 16.41 5.03
CA GLN A 8 -8.04 15.09 5.42
C GLN A 8 -8.84 13.94 4.83
N LYS A 9 -9.38 14.13 3.62
CA LYS A 9 -9.66 12.98 2.78
C LYS A 9 -8.31 12.59 2.18
N LYS A 10 -7.62 11.64 2.83
CA LYS A 10 -6.45 10.95 2.30
C LYS A 10 -6.85 10.38 0.92
N THR A 11 -6.57 11.12 -0.14
CA THR A 11 -6.90 10.70 -1.50
C THR A 11 -5.84 9.72 -1.93
N ALA A 12 -6.21 8.43 -1.96
CA ALA A 12 -5.36 7.37 -2.49
C ALA A 12 -4.76 7.79 -3.84
N ASN A 13 -3.44 7.86 -3.90
CA ASN A 13 -2.68 8.31 -5.06
C ASN A 13 -1.58 7.32 -5.43
N CYS A 14 -1.57 6.15 -4.80
CA CYS A 14 -0.61 5.09 -5.03
C CYS A 14 -1.32 3.75 -5.16
N TRP A 15 -0.76 2.88 -5.99
CA TRP A 15 -1.29 1.57 -6.31
C TRP A 15 -0.21 0.53 -6.24
N VAL A 16 -0.58 -0.65 -5.76
CA VAL A 16 0.14 -1.89 -6.02
C VAL A 16 -0.78 -2.77 -6.84
N ALA A 17 -0.23 -3.35 -7.91
CA ALA A 17 -0.93 -4.31 -8.73
C ALA A 17 -0.12 -5.61 -8.82
N GLY A 18 -0.81 -6.75 -8.73
CA GLY A 18 -0.18 -8.06 -8.71
C GLY A 18 -1.17 -9.22 -8.66
N TRP A 19 -0.62 -10.40 -8.43
CA TRP A 19 -1.35 -11.68 -8.33
C TRP A 19 -1.16 -12.30 -6.93
N GLY A 20 -0.89 -11.47 -5.93
CA GLY A 20 -0.83 -11.90 -4.54
C GLY A 20 -2.13 -12.53 -4.08
N THR A 21 -2.01 -13.34 -3.03
CA THR A 21 -3.13 -14.05 -2.41
C THR A 21 -4.22 -13.08 -1.99
N THR A 22 -5.48 -13.48 -2.12
CA THR A 22 -6.63 -12.73 -1.60
C THR A 22 -7.30 -13.49 -0.46
N LEU A 23 -7.94 -12.78 0.47
CA LEU A 23 -8.63 -13.39 1.62
C LEU A 23 -9.81 -14.30 1.21
N GLU A 24 -10.37 -14.09 0.01
CA GLU A 24 -11.50 -14.87 -0.52
C GLU A 24 -11.12 -15.73 -1.72
N ALA A 25 -9.87 -16.21 -1.77
CA ALA A 25 -9.31 -17.00 -2.88
C ALA A 25 -10.30 -18.05 -3.42
N THR A 26 -10.71 -17.89 -4.68
CA THR A 26 -11.51 -18.84 -5.48
C THR A 26 -10.79 -19.13 -6.79
N LEU A 27 -11.17 -20.19 -7.51
CA LEU A 27 -10.50 -20.61 -8.77
C LEU A 27 -10.35 -19.53 -9.87
N GLU A 28 -10.94 -18.34 -9.70
CA GLU A 28 -10.75 -17.14 -10.53
C GLU A 28 -9.45 -16.35 -10.22
N ASP A 29 -8.57 -16.84 -9.35
CA ASP A 29 -7.35 -16.19 -8.84
C ASP A 29 -6.22 -15.91 -9.86
N GLN A 30 -6.46 -16.03 -11.17
CA GLN A 30 -5.46 -15.69 -12.21
C GLN A 30 -5.63 -14.29 -12.82
N VAL A 31 -6.52 -13.47 -12.26
CA VAL A 31 -6.73 -12.09 -12.71
C VAL A 31 -5.79 -11.16 -11.95
N LEU A 32 -5.14 -10.25 -12.67
CA LEU A 32 -4.35 -9.17 -12.07
C LEU A 32 -5.27 -8.28 -11.23
N ARG A 33 -4.92 -8.03 -9.97
CA ARG A 33 -5.66 -7.17 -9.06
C ARG A 33 -4.84 -5.95 -8.70
N GLU A 34 -5.49 -4.92 -8.19
CA GLU A 34 -4.85 -3.75 -7.63
C GLU A 34 -5.48 -3.34 -6.30
N VAL A 35 -4.67 -2.74 -5.44
CA VAL A 35 -5.11 -2.02 -4.25
C VAL A 35 -4.58 -0.59 -4.32
N SER A 36 -5.45 0.38 -4.05
CA SER A 36 -5.10 1.79 -4.01
C SER A 36 -5.01 2.25 -2.57
N GLY A 37 -3.96 3.00 -2.22
CA GLY A 37 -3.75 3.51 -0.88
C GLY A 37 -2.83 4.71 -0.87
N GLU A 38 -2.20 4.95 0.27
CA GLU A 38 -1.22 6.01 0.46
C GLU A 38 0.11 5.47 0.96
N VAL A 39 1.18 6.21 0.65
CA VAL A 39 2.44 6.06 1.38
C VAL A 39 2.26 6.67 2.76
N ILE A 40 2.43 5.86 3.80
CA ILE A 40 2.28 6.26 5.19
C ILE A 40 3.52 7.05 5.60
N ASN A 41 3.32 8.07 6.44
CA ASN A 41 4.42 8.92 6.90
C ASN A 41 5.44 8.09 7.70
N SER A 42 6.73 8.45 7.62
CA SER A 42 7.81 7.65 8.20
C SER A 42 7.70 7.50 9.72
N GLU A 43 7.18 8.49 10.43
CA GLU A 43 7.01 8.44 11.89
C GLU A 43 5.92 7.44 12.28
N GLU A 44 4.76 7.49 11.64
CA GLU A 44 3.66 6.54 11.83
C GLU A 44 4.07 5.11 11.42
N CYS A 45 4.75 4.96 10.29
CA CYS A 45 5.30 3.69 9.83
C CYS A 45 6.32 3.12 10.84
N SER A 46 7.19 3.96 11.40
CA SER A 46 8.15 3.54 12.43
C SER A 46 7.46 3.14 13.74
N GLN A 47 6.33 3.76 14.09
CA GLN A 47 5.55 3.36 15.26
C GLN A 47 4.92 1.96 15.08
N MET A 48 4.59 1.58 13.85
CA MET A 48 4.03 0.26 13.54
C MET A 48 5.10 -0.84 13.54
N TRP A 49 6.27 -0.58 12.95
CA TRP A 49 7.27 -1.62 12.66
C TRP A 49 8.54 -1.56 13.51
N GLY A 50 8.80 -0.45 14.20
CA GLY A 50 9.96 -0.27 15.07
C GLY A 50 11.29 -0.51 14.34
N GLU A 51 12.15 -1.32 14.95
CA GLU A 51 13.49 -1.63 14.42
C GLU A 51 13.48 -2.44 13.12
N GLN A 52 12.33 -3.03 12.73
CA GLN A 52 12.22 -3.75 11.45
C GLN A 52 12.19 -2.79 10.25
N LEU A 53 11.85 -1.51 10.46
CA LEU A 53 11.87 -0.51 9.42
C LEU A 53 13.28 0.06 9.27
N GLU A 54 14.00 -0.39 8.24
CA GLU A 54 15.39 -0.01 8.00
C GLU A 54 15.54 0.92 6.80
N GLY A 55 16.44 1.91 6.90
CA GLY A 55 16.86 2.75 5.79
C GLY A 55 15.71 3.48 5.09
N ASP A 56 15.60 3.30 3.78
CA ASP A 56 14.65 3.99 2.90
C ASP A 56 13.36 3.18 2.67
N MET A 57 12.98 2.31 3.62
CA MET A 57 11.73 1.57 3.56
C MET A 57 10.50 2.47 3.71
N LEU A 58 9.41 2.06 3.06
CA LEU A 58 8.13 2.78 3.03
C LEU A 58 7.02 1.85 3.48
N CYS A 59 6.06 2.39 4.23
CA CYS A 59 4.79 1.73 4.47
C CYS A 59 3.74 2.19 3.45
N PHE A 60 2.89 1.26 3.04
CA PHE A 60 1.77 1.53 2.14
C PHE A 60 0.55 0.73 2.56
N GLY A 61 -0.62 1.36 2.49
CA GLY A 61 -1.90 0.71 2.76
C GLY A 61 -3.06 1.69 2.57
N ASP A 62 -4.28 1.16 2.55
CA ASP A 62 -5.51 1.95 2.60
C ASP A 62 -6.15 1.98 4.01
N GLY A 63 -5.54 1.26 4.96
CA GLY A 63 -6.03 1.06 6.33
C GLY A 63 -6.95 -0.15 6.49
N THR A 64 -7.06 -1.02 5.49
CA THR A 64 -7.83 -2.28 5.55
C THR A 64 -7.20 -3.38 4.68
N TYR A 65 -6.74 -3.05 3.49
CA TYR A 65 -6.15 -3.94 2.50
C TYR A 65 -4.77 -3.43 2.08
N GLY A 66 -3.94 -4.35 1.61
CA GLY A 66 -2.60 -4.04 1.13
C GLY A 66 -2.05 -5.14 0.23
N PRO A 67 -0.79 -4.99 -0.20
CA PRO A 67 -0.06 -6.04 -0.89
C PRO A 67 0.03 -7.30 -0.01
N CYS A 68 -0.01 -8.47 -0.63
CA CYS A 68 -0.03 -9.75 0.08
C CYS A 68 1.06 -10.71 -0.45
N ALA A 69 1.13 -11.90 0.14
CA ALA A 69 2.02 -12.96 -0.31
C ALA A 69 1.83 -13.23 -1.81
N GLY A 70 2.90 -13.08 -2.60
CA GLY A 70 2.90 -13.16 -4.06
C GLY A 70 3.03 -11.82 -4.78
N ASP A 71 2.81 -10.69 -4.10
CA ASP A 71 3.05 -9.35 -4.67
C ASP A 71 4.50 -8.86 -4.51
N SER A 72 5.34 -9.59 -3.76
CA SER A 72 6.74 -9.22 -3.51
C SER A 72 7.53 -9.06 -4.82
N GLY A 73 8.30 -7.97 -4.91
CA GLY A 73 8.96 -7.52 -6.13
C GLY A 73 8.08 -6.68 -7.07
N GLY A 74 6.77 -6.60 -6.83
CA GLY A 74 5.82 -5.80 -7.59
C GLY A 74 5.96 -4.29 -7.37
N PRO A 75 5.49 -3.46 -8.32
CA PRO A 75 5.68 -2.01 -8.27
C PRO A 75 4.66 -1.33 -7.35
N LEU A 76 5.15 -0.47 -6.45
CA LEU A 76 4.34 0.60 -5.85
C LEU A 76 4.40 1.82 -6.75
N SER A 77 3.28 2.13 -7.41
CA SER A 77 3.17 3.19 -8.42
C SER A 77 2.31 4.33 -7.92
N CYS A 78 2.86 5.55 -7.82
CA CYS A 78 2.10 6.73 -7.41
C CYS A 78 1.83 7.66 -8.59
N LYS A 79 0.61 8.19 -8.67
CA LYS A 79 0.19 9.10 -9.73
C LYS A 79 0.44 10.55 -9.32
N ARG A 80 1.22 11.27 -10.15
CA ARG A 80 1.52 12.70 -10.01
C ARG A 80 1.40 13.36 -11.38
N ASP A 81 0.65 14.46 -11.48
CA ASP A 81 0.45 15.21 -12.73
C ASP A 81 0.00 14.33 -13.91
N GLY A 82 -0.90 13.38 -13.64
CA GLY A 82 -1.44 12.47 -14.65
C GLY A 82 -0.53 11.30 -15.04
N ARG A 83 0.68 11.19 -14.47
CA ARG A 83 1.66 10.14 -14.77
C ARG A 83 1.92 9.25 -13.56
N PHE A 84 2.16 7.96 -13.81
CA PHE A 84 2.56 7.01 -12.78
C PHE A 84 4.08 6.97 -12.65
N TYR A 85 4.55 6.99 -11.41
CA TYR A 85 5.97 6.90 -11.06
C TYR A 85 6.19 5.72 -10.12
N LEU A 86 7.21 4.92 -10.43
CA LEU A 86 7.69 3.89 -9.50
C LEU A 86 8.22 4.58 -8.25
N THR A 87 7.55 4.35 -7.13
CA THR A 87 7.84 4.99 -5.84
C THR A 87 8.47 4.00 -4.86
N GLY A 88 8.18 2.71 -5.02
CA GLY A 88 8.79 1.66 -4.22
C GLY A 88 8.59 0.29 -4.86
N VAL A 89 9.10 -0.73 -4.18
CA VAL A 89 8.95 -2.14 -4.56
C VAL A 89 8.38 -2.87 -3.35
N VAL A 90 7.33 -3.66 -3.55
CA VAL A 90 6.73 -4.48 -2.50
C VAL A 90 7.78 -5.45 -1.98
N SER A 91 7.94 -5.53 -0.66
CA SER A 91 8.99 -6.34 -0.04
C SER A 91 8.39 -7.35 0.93
N TRP A 92 7.92 -6.85 2.08
CA TRP A 92 7.35 -7.62 3.18
C TRP A 92 6.25 -6.81 3.88
N GLY A 93 5.48 -7.46 4.74
CA GLY A 93 4.37 -6.87 5.47
C GLY A 93 3.80 -7.85 6.49
N THR A 94 2.57 -7.61 6.94
CA THR A 94 1.85 -8.49 7.87
C THR A 94 1.51 -9.84 7.23
N GLU A 95 1.41 -10.90 8.03
CA GLU A 95 1.09 -12.25 7.53
C GLU A 95 -0.37 -12.39 7.07
N ASP A 96 -1.28 -11.61 7.66
CA ASP A 96 -2.71 -11.62 7.36
C ASP A 96 -3.11 -10.67 6.23
N CYS A 97 -2.14 -9.99 5.61
CA CYS A 97 -2.33 -9.07 4.49
C CYS A 97 -3.30 -7.91 4.80
N ASN A 98 -3.45 -7.59 6.09
CA ASN A 98 -4.21 -6.46 6.57
C ASN A 98 -3.28 -5.25 6.80
N THR A 99 -3.78 -4.05 6.52
CA THR A 99 -3.03 -2.79 6.73
C THR A 99 -3.61 -1.92 7.86
N SER A 100 -4.52 -2.49 8.67
CA SER A 100 -5.03 -1.87 9.92
C SER A 100 -4.24 -2.26 11.16
#